data_AF-A0A1Q7RM10-F1
#
_entry.id   AF-A0A1Q7RM10-F1
#
_cell.length_a   1.000
_cell.length_b   1.000
_cell.length_c   1.000
_cell.angle_alpha   90.00
_cell.angle_beta   90.00
_cell.angle_gamma   90.00
#
_symmetry.space_group_name_H-M   'P 1'
#
loop_
_entity.id
_entity.type
_entity.pdbx_description
1 polymer ?
#
loop_
_entity_poly.entity_id
_entity_poly.type
_entity_poly.pdbx_seq_one_letter_code
_entity_poly.pdbx_strand_id
1 'polypeptide(L)'
;MRNPPPGSSLARLRLSLALLLTAATLGSLAWMATPMVLVRPFGAQTPGGLALSYAMRLRGATLTALLLVLGLAAAIPLWRRLGSRKGRLLAGFAVTSLAACAFLARSNYFEWMFRPLPRPGFVAAGEAQDVAENDLVLGVQVGVEAHAYPVRAMAYHHVVNDAIAGEPIVATY
;
A
#
# COMPACT_ATOMS: atom_id res chain seq x y z
N MET A 1 8.86 -12.01 52.29
CA MET A 1 8.87 -11.67 50.85
C MET A 1 9.63 -12.78 50.11
N ARG A 2 8.94 -13.63 49.32
CA ARG A 2 9.60 -14.71 48.56
C ARG A 2 10.22 -14.12 47.30
N ASN A 3 11.53 -14.18 47.17
CA ASN A 3 12.21 -13.85 45.92
C ASN A 3 11.69 -14.76 44.80
N PRO A 4 11.36 -14.22 43.62
CA PRO A 4 10.88 -15.04 42.52
C PRO A 4 11.99 -15.99 42.05
N PRO A 5 11.66 -17.20 41.58
CA PRO A 5 12.66 -18.19 41.21
C PRO A 5 13.59 -17.65 40.09
N PRO A 6 14.88 -18.01 40.10
CA PRO A 6 15.92 -17.42 39.26
C PRO A 6 15.69 -17.56 37.74
N GLY A 7 14.77 -18.42 37.29
CA GLY A 7 14.36 -18.54 35.88
C GLY A 7 13.25 -17.58 35.40
N SER A 8 12.55 -16.90 36.30
CA SER A 8 11.36 -16.11 35.96
C SER A 8 11.67 -14.78 35.27
N SER A 9 12.79 -14.14 35.60
CA SER A 9 13.19 -12.86 35.00
C SER A 9 13.64 -13.01 33.54
N LEU A 10 14.39 -14.06 33.25
CA LEU A 10 14.86 -14.37 31.89
C LEU A 10 13.71 -14.76 30.97
N ALA A 11 12.75 -15.55 31.47
CA ALA A 11 11.54 -15.91 30.74
C ALA A 11 10.67 -14.68 30.46
N ARG A 12 10.46 -13.81 31.46
CA ARG A 12 9.74 -12.54 31.29
C ARG A 12 10.42 -11.63 30.27
N LEU A 13 11.73 -11.44 30.35
CA LEU A 13 12.47 -10.61 29.40
C LEU A 13 12.35 -11.15 27.97
N ARG A 14 12.49 -12.47 27.78
CA ARG A 14 12.30 -13.09 26.46
C ARG A 14 10.91 -12.83 25.91
N LEU A 15 9.87 -12.98 26.74
CA LEU A 15 8.49 -12.70 26.35
C LEU A 15 8.31 -11.22 25.98
N SER A 16 8.81 -10.29 26.80
CA SER A 16 8.75 -8.85 26.54
C SER A 16 9.42 -8.46 25.23
N LEU A 17 10.60 -9.00 24.92
CA LEU A 17 11.29 -8.76 23.66
C LEU A 17 10.51 -9.31 22.45
N ALA A 18 9.92 -10.49 22.58
CA ALA A 18 9.10 -11.08 21.53
C ALA A 18 7.80 -10.29 21.30
N LEU A 19 7.16 -9.82 22.37
CA LEU A 19 5.97 -8.95 22.29
C LEU A 19 6.32 -7.60 21.66
N LEU A 20 7.44 -7.00 22.03
CA LEU A 20 7.91 -5.74 21.44
C LEU A 20 8.18 -5.89 19.93
N LEU A 21 8.91 -6.93 19.53
CA LEU A 21 9.18 -7.21 18.12
C LEU A 21 7.88 -7.44 17.33
N THR A 22 6.95 -8.21 17.91
CA THR A 22 5.63 -8.46 17.31
C THR A 22 4.83 -7.16 17.17
N ALA A 23 4.75 -6.36 18.23
CA ALA A 23 4.01 -5.10 18.24
C ALA A 23 4.59 -4.09 17.23
N ALA A 24 5.93 -3.97 17.15
CA ALA A 24 6.57 -3.12 16.15
C ALA A 24 6.26 -3.58 14.72
N THR A 25 6.29 -4.89 14.48
CA THR A 25 6.00 -5.48 13.16
C THR A 25 4.55 -5.23 12.76
N LEU A 26 3.59 -5.55 13.65
CA LEU A 26 2.16 -5.33 13.40
C LEU A 26 1.84 -3.84 13.24
N GLY A 27 2.43 -2.97 14.05
CA GLY A 27 2.27 -1.52 13.93
C GLY A 27 2.78 -0.99 12.59
N SER A 28 3.94 -1.47 12.14
CA SER A 28 4.49 -1.08 10.85
C SER A 28 3.66 -1.58 9.66
N LEU A 29 3.17 -2.82 9.73
CA LEU A 29 2.29 -3.39 8.72
C LEU A 29 0.95 -2.64 8.65
N ALA A 30 0.34 -2.37 9.81
CA ALA A 30 -0.91 -1.62 9.89
C ALA A 30 -0.75 -0.22 9.31
N TRP A 31 0.33 0.49 9.67
CA TRP A 31 0.61 1.83 9.13
C TRP A 31 0.75 1.84 7.61
N MET A 32 1.32 0.78 7.03
CA MET A 32 1.44 0.63 5.57
C MET A 32 0.12 0.24 4.90
N ALA A 33 -0.66 -0.65 5.51
CA ALA A 33 -1.91 -1.14 4.95
C ALA A 33 -3.04 -0.10 4.99
N THR A 34 -3.12 0.73 6.04
CA THR A 34 -4.24 1.67 6.21
C THR A 34 -4.40 2.66 5.05
N PRO A 35 -3.35 3.34 4.55
CA PRO A 35 -3.44 4.19 3.36
C PRO A 35 -4.00 3.47 2.13
N MET A 36 -3.65 2.19 1.93
CA MET A 36 -4.13 1.39 0.80
C MET A 36 -5.64 1.13 0.87
N VAL A 37 -6.18 0.95 2.08
CA VAL A 37 -7.61 0.76 2.30
C VAL A 37 -8.37 2.08 2.17
N LEU A 38 -7.80 3.18 2.68
CA LEU A 38 -8.43 4.51 2.64
C LEU A 38 -8.46 5.11 1.22
N VAL A 39 -7.44 4.84 0.40
CA VAL A 39 -7.28 5.38 -0.97
C VAL A 39 -7.39 4.23 -1.98
N ARG A 40 -8.40 3.37 -1.80
CA ARG A 40 -8.69 2.31 -2.76
C ARG A 40 -9.19 2.91 -4.08
N PRO A 41 -8.78 2.37 -5.24
CA PRO A 41 -9.15 2.90 -6.56
C PRO A 41 -10.62 2.65 -6.92
N PHE A 42 -11.27 1.66 -6.29
CA PHE A 42 -12.60 1.18 -6.69
C PHE A 42 -13.72 1.57 -5.71
N GLY A 43 -13.48 2.54 -4.82
CA GLY A 43 -14.48 3.03 -3.88
C GLY A 43 -14.44 4.54 -3.75
N ALA A 44 -15.57 5.15 -3.42
CA ALA A 44 -15.65 6.59 -3.20
C ALA A 44 -14.67 7.01 -2.09
N GLN A 45 -13.82 7.99 -2.41
CA GLN A 45 -12.85 8.56 -1.49
C GLN A 45 -13.48 9.75 -0.76
N THR A 46 -13.36 9.79 0.56
CA THR A 46 -13.85 10.91 1.36
C THR A 46 -12.73 11.93 1.59
N PRO A 47 -13.04 13.23 1.71
CA PRO A 47 -12.03 14.25 2.01
C PRO A 47 -11.22 13.93 3.27
N GLY A 48 -11.90 13.44 4.33
CA GLY A 48 -11.25 13.04 5.58
C GLY A 48 -10.35 11.81 5.43
N GLY A 49 -10.78 10.80 4.68
CA GLY A 49 -9.99 9.59 4.42
C GLY A 49 -8.71 9.90 3.63
N LEU A 50 -8.81 10.80 2.65
CA LEU A 50 -7.67 11.30 1.89
C LEU A 50 -6.72 12.09 2.79
N ALA A 51 -7.21 13.07 3.54
CA ALA A 51 -6.39 13.87 4.45
C ALA A 51 -5.63 13.00 5.45
N LEU A 52 -6.30 12.01 6.05
CA LEU A 52 -5.68 11.05 6.94
C LEU A 52 -4.60 10.22 6.24
N SER A 53 -4.89 9.68 5.06
CA SER A 53 -3.93 8.89 4.27
C SER A 53 -2.67 9.70 3.95
N TYR A 54 -2.81 10.94 3.47
CA TYR A 54 -1.67 11.83 3.23
C TYR A 54 -0.88 12.14 4.50
N ALA A 55 -1.56 12.44 5.60
CA ALA A 55 -0.92 12.67 6.89
C ALA A 55 -0.12 11.44 7.37
N MET A 56 -0.65 10.24 7.17
CA MET A 56 0.04 8.99 7.48
C MET A 56 1.25 8.76 6.59
N ARG A 57 1.13 8.99 5.28
CA ARG A 57 2.20 8.82 4.30
C ARG A 57 3.36 9.79 4.54
N LEU A 58 3.08 11.05 4.84
CA LEU A 58 4.10 12.06 5.18
C LEU A 58 4.96 11.65 6.38
N ARG A 59 4.41 10.89 7.32
CA ARG A 59 5.10 10.37 8.51
C ARG A 59 5.58 8.94 8.36
N GLY A 60 5.25 8.26 7.26
CA GLY A 60 5.50 6.84 7.07
C GLY A 60 6.99 6.51 7.11
N ALA A 61 7.82 7.27 6.39
CA ALA A 61 9.26 7.01 6.29
C ALA A 61 9.99 7.13 7.65
N THR A 62 9.59 8.07 8.50
CA THR A 62 10.17 8.27 9.83
C THR A 62 9.65 7.23 10.82
N LEU A 63 8.34 7.03 10.89
CA LEU A 63 7.73 6.08 11.83
C LEU A 63 8.16 4.64 11.58
N THR A 64 8.14 4.17 10.34
CA THR A 64 8.57 2.80 10.00
C THR A 64 10.07 2.59 10.23
N ALA A 65 10.91 3.62 10.05
CA ALA A 65 12.32 3.56 10.40
C ALA A 65 12.55 3.46 11.91
N LEU A 66 11.82 4.24 12.72
CA LEU A 66 11.87 4.15 14.18
C LEU A 66 11.41 2.76 14.67
N LEU A 67 10.34 2.23 14.09
CA LEU A 67 9.86 0.87 14.39
C LEU A 67 10.85 -0.21 13.97
N LEU A 68 11.57 -0.04 12.86
CA LEU A 68 12.66 -0.93 12.46
C LEU A 68 13.81 -0.90 13.49
N VAL A 69 14.25 0.30 13.91
CA VAL A 69 15.30 0.44 14.93
C VAL A 69 14.88 -0.22 16.25
N LEU A 70 13.64 0.02 16.69
CA LEU A 70 13.07 -0.60 17.88
C LEU A 70 12.99 -2.14 17.76
N GLY A 71 12.55 -2.63 16.59
CA GLY A 71 12.49 -4.05 16.29
C GLY A 71 13.86 -4.71 16.29
N LEU A 72 14.89 -4.07 15.71
CA LEU A 72 16.27 -4.55 15.76
C LEU A 72 16.81 -4.59 17.20
N ALA A 73 16.55 -3.54 17.98
CA ALA A 73 16.93 -3.48 19.39
C ALA A 73 16.28 -4.60 20.22
N ALA A 74 15.06 -5.03 19.86
CA ALA A 74 14.39 -6.18 20.46
C ALA A 74 14.94 -7.52 19.93
N ALA A 75 15.17 -7.62 18.62
CA ALA A 75 15.54 -8.85 17.93
C ALA A 75 16.96 -9.33 18.27
N ILE A 76 17.94 -8.42 18.37
CA ILE A 76 19.34 -8.77 18.67
C ILE A 76 19.48 -9.55 20.00
N PRO A 77 18.99 -9.06 21.15
CA PRO A 77 19.07 -9.80 22.40
C PRO A 77 18.14 -11.02 22.42
N LEU A 78 16.99 -10.97 21.73
CA LEU A 78 16.07 -12.10 21.60
C LEU A 78 16.71 -13.26 20.84
N TRP A 79 17.43 -12.98 19.75
CA TRP A 79 18.08 -13.98 18.89
C TRP A 79 19.04 -14.87 19.68
N ARG A 80 19.85 -14.26 20.55
CA ARG A 80 20.80 -14.98 21.43
C ARG A 80 20.09 -15.86 22.47
N ARG A 81 18.83 -15.54 22.80
CA ARG A 81 17.99 -16.25 23.78
C ARG A 81 17.07 -17.31 23.16
N LEU A 82 16.98 -17.35 21.83
CA LEU A 82 16.19 -18.34 21.10
C LEU A 82 17.01 -19.59 20.81
N GLY A 83 16.65 -20.70 21.45
CA GLY A 83 17.23 -22.03 21.17
C GLY A 83 16.60 -22.76 20.00
N SER A 84 15.35 -22.43 19.65
CA SER A 84 14.60 -23.09 18.56
C SER A 84 14.87 -22.46 17.20
N ARG A 85 15.13 -23.29 16.17
CA ARG A 85 15.23 -22.84 14.76
C ARG A 85 13.97 -22.11 14.30
N LYS A 86 12.78 -22.62 14.66
CA LYS A 86 11.49 -21.98 14.32
C LYS A 86 11.40 -20.57 14.90
N GLY A 87 11.82 -20.39 16.16
CA GLY A 87 11.83 -19.07 16.80
C GLY A 87 12.75 -18.07 16.10
N ARG A 88 13.95 -18.52 15.68
CA ARG A 88 14.88 -17.69 14.90
C ARG A 88 14.32 -17.33 13.53
N LEU A 89 13.69 -18.28 12.82
CA LEU A 89 13.03 -18.01 11.55
C LEU A 89 11.92 -16.95 11.69
N LEU A 90 11.08 -17.04 12.74
CA LEU A 90 10.04 -16.04 13.01
C LEU A 90 10.61 -14.66 13.33
N ALA A 91 11.65 -14.59 14.16
CA ALA A 91 12.31 -13.32 14.48
C ALA A 91 12.98 -12.69 13.24
N GLY A 92 13.61 -13.53 12.40
CA GLY A 92 14.20 -13.10 11.13
C GLY A 92 13.13 -12.58 10.17
N PHE A 93 12.03 -13.32 10.01
CA PHE A 93 10.89 -12.88 9.19
C PHE A 93 10.33 -11.53 9.66
N ALA A 94 10.14 -11.34 10.97
CA ALA A 94 9.66 -10.09 11.54
C ALA A 94 10.61 -8.90 11.24
N VAL A 95 11.92 -9.08 11.38
CA VAL A 95 12.92 -8.06 11.03
C VAL A 95 12.89 -7.76 9.53
N THR A 96 12.80 -8.78 8.68
CA THR A 96 12.68 -8.59 7.22
C THR A 96 11.40 -7.83 6.86
N SER A 97 10.26 -8.14 7.50
CA SER A 97 9.01 -7.41 7.29
C SER A 97 9.13 -5.94 7.72
N LEU A 98 9.77 -5.66 8.86
CA LEU A 98 10.05 -4.28 9.29
C LEU A 98 10.92 -3.52 8.30
N ALA A 99 11.98 -4.16 7.79
CA ALA A 99 12.86 -3.58 6.79
C ALA A 99 12.11 -3.30 5.47
N ALA A 100 11.28 -4.26 5.03
CA ALA A 100 10.43 -4.09 3.85
C ALA A 100 9.45 -2.93 4.02
N CYS A 101 8.79 -2.80 5.17
CA CYS A 101 7.91 -1.66 5.45
C CYS A 101 8.67 -0.32 5.45
N ALA A 102 9.87 -0.27 6.05
CA ALA A 102 10.68 0.94 6.04
C ALA A 102 11.12 1.34 4.62
N PHE A 103 11.43 0.36 3.77
CA PHE A 103 11.74 0.60 2.36
C PHE A 103 10.50 1.06 1.58
N LEU A 104 9.39 0.33 1.69
CA LEU A 104 8.15 0.63 0.98
C LEU A 104 7.54 1.96 1.41
N ALA A 105 7.71 2.39 2.66
CA ALA A 105 7.28 3.71 3.12
C ALA A 105 7.96 4.89 2.42
N ARG A 106 9.09 4.64 1.74
CA ARG A 106 9.81 5.62 0.91
C ARG A 106 9.53 5.44 -0.59
N SER A 107 8.81 4.40 -0.96
CA SER A 107 8.46 4.07 -2.34
C SER A 107 7.01 4.48 -2.60
N ASN A 108 6.72 5.06 -3.76
CA ASN A 108 5.34 5.32 -4.15
C ASN A 108 4.71 4.06 -4.73
N TYR A 109 4.43 3.06 -3.89
CA TYR A 109 3.88 1.77 -4.32
C TYR A 109 2.49 1.88 -4.97
N PHE A 110 1.80 3.02 -4.84
CA PHE A 110 0.56 3.29 -5.57
C PHE A 110 0.78 3.39 -7.08
N GLU A 111 1.95 3.83 -7.53
CA GLU A 111 2.29 3.86 -8.96
C GLU A 111 2.33 2.47 -9.59
N TRP A 112 2.58 1.43 -8.78
CA TRP A 112 2.56 0.04 -9.26
C TRP A 112 1.15 -0.49 -9.49
N MET A 113 0.13 0.17 -8.94
CA MET A 113 -1.26 -0.25 -9.07
C MET A 113 -1.82 0.07 -10.46
N PHE A 114 -1.32 1.15 -11.08
CA PHE A 114 -1.82 1.68 -12.34
C PHE A 114 -1.00 1.13 -13.51
N ARG A 115 -1.69 0.60 -14.52
CA ARG A 115 -1.04 0.04 -15.71
C ARG A 115 -1.23 1.00 -16.87
N PRO A 116 -0.18 1.31 -17.66
CA PRO A 116 -0.36 2.04 -18.90
C PRO A 116 -1.29 1.29 -19.87
N LEU A 117 -2.04 2.02 -20.69
CA LEU A 117 -2.84 1.47 -21.78
C LEU A 117 -2.18 1.81 -23.13
N PRO A 118 -1.19 1.03 -23.59
CA PRO A 118 -0.39 1.41 -24.76
C PRO A 118 -1.16 1.31 -26.08
N ARG A 119 -2.26 0.55 -26.10
CA ARG A 119 -3.11 0.35 -27.28
C ARG A 119 -4.57 0.37 -26.82
N PRO A 120 -5.21 1.53 -26.74
CA PRO A 120 -6.63 1.59 -26.44
C PRO A 120 -7.43 0.94 -27.58
N GLY A 121 -8.43 0.15 -27.21
CA GLY A 121 -9.44 -0.35 -28.12
C GLY A 121 -10.74 0.41 -27.91
N PHE A 122 -11.45 0.70 -28.99
CA PHE A 122 -12.75 1.35 -28.95
C PHE A 122 -13.80 0.42 -29.56
N VAL A 123 -14.99 0.45 -28.99
CA VAL A 123 -16.17 -0.26 -29.47
C VAL A 123 -17.32 0.73 -29.63
N ALA A 124 -18.33 0.36 -30.41
CA ALA A 124 -19.55 1.16 -30.47
C ALA A 124 -20.19 1.27 -29.08
N ALA A 125 -20.83 2.40 -28.78
CA ALA A 125 -21.41 2.65 -27.45
C ALA A 125 -22.39 1.54 -27.00
N GLY A 126 -23.16 0.95 -27.92
CA GLY A 126 -24.08 -0.15 -27.63
C GLY A 126 -23.42 -1.52 -27.41
N GLU A 127 -22.13 -1.66 -27.70
CA GLU A 127 -21.36 -2.89 -27.52
C GLU A 127 -20.47 -2.85 -26.27
N ALA A 128 -20.35 -1.68 -25.61
CA ALA A 128 -19.56 -1.53 -24.39
C ALA A 128 -20.18 -2.34 -23.24
N GLN A 129 -19.40 -3.25 -22.65
CA GLN A 129 -19.85 -4.13 -21.57
C GLN A 129 -19.32 -3.71 -20.19
N ASP A 130 -18.31 -2.84 -20.15
CA ASP A 130 -17.58 -2.38 -18.98
C ASP A 130 -17.98 -0.96 -18.52
N VAL A 131 -19.06 -0.44 -19.10
CA VAL A 131 -19.65 0.88 -18.82
C VAL A 131 -21.12 0.70 -18.45
N ALA A 132 -21.50 1.08 -17.24
CA ALA A 132 -22.89 1.08 -16.82
C ALA A 132 -23.61 2.33 -17.38
N GLU A 133 -24.94 2.27 -17.49
CA GLU A 133 -25.76 3.37 -18.04
C GLU A 133 -25.58 4.72 -17.31
N ASN A 134 -25.25 4.69 -16.01
CA ASN A 134 -25.02 5.86 -15.18
C ASN A 134 -23.52 6.15 -14.92
N ASP A 135 -22.61 5.45 -15.58
CA ASP A 135 -21.17 5.72 -15.44
C ASP A 135 -20.82 7.04 -16.15
N LEU A 136 -19.98 7.84 -15.51
CA LEU A 136 -19.44 9.06 -16.12
C LEU A 136 -18.41 8.72 -17.18
N VAL A 137 -18.46 9.43 -18.31
CA VAL A 137 -17.48 9.35 -19.40
C VAL A 137 -16.93 10.74 -19.73
N LEU A 138 -15.68 10.80 -20.15
CA LEU A 138 -15.13 11.97 -20.83
C LEU A 138 -15.44 11.83 -22.31
N GLY A 139 -16.31 12.68 -22.85
CA GLY A 139 -16.61 12.71 -24.28
C GLY A 139 -15.69 13.69 -25.01
N VAL A 140 -15.06 13.25 -26.10
CA VAL A 140 -14.27 14.13 -26.99
C VAL A 140 -14.79 13.96 -28.41
N GLN A 141 -15.08 15.07 -29.07
CA GLN A 141 -15.56 15.09 -30.45
C GLN A 141 -14.63 15.95 -31.30
N VAL A 142 -14.15 15.37 -32.40
CA VAL A 142 -13.38 16.05 -33.44
C VAL A 142 -14.12 15.87 -34.76
N GLY A 143 -14.73 16.95 -35.25
CA GLY A 143 -15.60 16.90 -36.42
C GLY A 143 -16.80 15.97 -36.21
N VAL A 144 -16.90 14.92 -37.03
CA VAL A 144 -17.99 13.92 -36.97
C VAL A 144 -17.67 12.71 -36.11
N GLU A 145 -16.41 12.55 -35.71
CA GLU A 145 -15.94 11.42 -34.91
C GLU A 145 -15.93 11.80 -33.43
N ALA A 146 -16.44 10.91 -32.58
CA ALA A 146 -16.52 11.13 -31.15
C ALA A 146 -16.14 9.87 -30.40
N HIS A 147 -15.22 9.98 -29.45
CA HIS A 147 -14.84 8.92 -28.54
C HIS A 147 -15.29 9.25 -27.11
N ALA A 148 -15.56 8.21 -26.33
CA ALA A 148 -15.92 8.32 -24.92
C ALA A 148 -14.96 7.49 -24.07
N TYR A 149 -14.40 8.10 -23.03
CA TYR A 149 -13.46 7.46 -22.11
C TYR A 149 -14.12 7.29 -20.74
N PRO A 150 -14.46 6.06 -20.30
CA PRO A 150 -15.07 5.86 -18.99
C PRO A 150 -14.16 6.37 -17.87
N VAL A 151 -14.68 7.21 -16.98
CA VAL A 151 -13.90 7.81 -15.89
C VAL A 151 -13.27 6.74 -15.00
N ARG A 152 -13.94 5.61 -14.81
CA ARG A 152 -13.39 4.45 -14.07
C ARG A 152 -12.15 3.86 -14.75
N ALA A 153 -12.15 3.74 -16.07
CA ALA A 153 -10.99 3.26 -16.83
C ALA A 153 -9.86 4.31 -16.82
N MET A 154 -10.20 5.58 -17.00
CA MET A 154 -9.24 6.70 -16.92
C MET A 154 -8.61 6.83 -15.54
N ALA A 155 -9.36 6.60 -14.46
CA ALA A 155 -8.82 6.62 -13.10
C ALA A 155 -7.79 5.49 -12.85
N TYR A 156 -7.85 4.40 -13.63
CA TYR A 156 -6.90 3.29 -13.53
C TYR A 156 -5.70 3.42 -14.49
N HIS A 157 -5.92 3.91 -15.70
CA HIS A 157 -4.88 4.04 -16.73
C HIS A 157 -4.21 5.42 -16.77
N HIS A 158 -4.85 6.43 -16.17
CA HIS A 158 -4.50 7.86 -16.10
C HIS A 158 -4.37 8.59 -17.43
N VAL A 159 -3.76 7.96 -18.44
CA VAL A 159 -3.43 8.54 -19.73
C VAL A 159 -3.82 7.58 -20.83
N VAL A 160 -4.57 8.07 -21.81
CA VAL A 160 -4.88 7.35 -23.05
C VAL A 160 -4.41 8.19 -24.23
N ASN A 161 -3.47 7.65 -25.00
CA ASN A 161 -3.05 8.23 -26.27
C ASN A 161 -3.98 7.71 -27.36
N ASP A 162 -4.60 8.63 -28.10
CA ASP A 162 -5.61 8.29 -29.09
C ASP A 162 -5.45 9.19 -30.34
N ALA A 163 -6.14 8.84 -31.42
CA ALA A 163 -6.29 9.67 -32.60
C ALA A 163 -7.76 9.68 -33.02
N ILE A 164 -8.39 10.85 -32.94
CA ILE A 164 -9.80 11.04 -33.34
C ILE A 164 -9.82 11.80 -34.65
N ALA A 165 -10.47 11.28 -35.68
CA ALA A 165 -10.47 11.86 -37.03
C ALA A 165 -9.04 12.13 -37.58
N GLY A 166 -8.05 11.33 -37.15
CA GLY A 166 -6.64 11.49 -37.50
C GLY A 166 -5.88 12.56 -36.69
N GLU A 167 -6.55 13.27 -35.79
CA GLU A 167 -5.92 14.24 -34.90
C GLU A 167 -5.41 13.54 -33.62
N PRO A 168 -4.09 13.58 -33.33
CA PRO A 168 -3.55 12.95 -32.14
C PRO A 168 -3.95 13.73 -30.89
N ILE A 169 -4.50 13.01 -29.91
CA ILE A 169 -4.89 13.59 -28.62
C ILE A 169 -4.37 12.75 -27.46
N VAL A 170 -4.39 13.35 -26.28
CA VAL A 170 -4.14 12.67 -25.01
C VAL A 170 -5.29 12.95 -24.06
N ALA A 171 -6.09 11.92 -23.76
CA ALA A 171 -7.13 12.02 -22.73
C ALA A 171 -6.50 11.80 -21.34
N THR A 172 -6.88 12.64 -20.38
CA THR A 172 -6.47 12.58 -18.96
C THR A 172 -7.59 13.10 -18.05
N TYR A 173 -7.56 12.72 -16.77
CA TYR A 173 -8.52 13.11 -15.72
C TYR A 173 -7.81 13.56 -14.44
#